data_AF-A0A2M7XBN1-F1
#
_entry.id   AF-A0A2M7XBN1-F1
#
_cell.length_a   1.000
_cell.length_b   1.000
_cell.length_c   1.000
_cell.angle_alpha   90.00
_cell.angle_beta   90.00
_cell.angle_gamma   90.00
#
_symmetry.space_group_name_H-M   'P 1'
#
loop_
_entity.id
_entity.type
_entity.pdbx_description
1 polymer ?
#
loop_
_entity_poly.entity_id
_entity_poly.type
_entity_poly.pdbx_seq_one_letter_code
_entity_poly.pdbx_strand_id
1 'polypeptide(L)'
;MINRRSPEQKGVTPASVGSTDTVKHQGDAETSREEREEIERALDLLAETMFLKASKVNEGNNGVILFLNVELLDAGMKKFCEEHDIDLGNEKAVKVMKLYRSGAGKEEFRLHKKAFQVVGNDPDSVALIPRPVFYRDFELSEAARERVSEVTGKASAERAEIIVMDFVQGEDLAEVLLKEALLRRRPDIHADEIQGWTVEQLQQEVGPMIGYKMPGGKGKTVEEREVERERIEEENAARLYDYLSKQGFVLDPSILTRLNRTLTRLHEAGIVHRDAHERNIMISGDYNHNPASDERHNTVYLIDFGGAMEFTGSYRSQVVELYRDHERRYYQDEKVVRKLEVLARPSESSRERHVREDGEALMTLLSSKRRNKGFAEKRNVWLERHDAKHGEGAAIEGGRVTAVLYDHFFKQEEDVMKDFALATFADYLVTFIEQGRASSAEITSALEQKIDQVSALHVRTKLSELRRAIEFIGRTYDQHQDE
;
A
#
# COMPACT_ATOMS: atom_id res chain seq x y z
N MET A 1 -12.23 42.20 -36.63
CA MET A 1 -13.30 42.98 -35.98
C MET A 1 -13.32 42.54 -34.51
N ILE A 2 -13.07 43.31 -33.46
CA ILE A 2 -13.07 44.75 -33.20
C ILE A 2 -12.07 44.99 -32.04
N ASN A 3 -11.21 45.99 -32.21
CA ASN A 3 -10.40 46.61 -31.16
C ASN A 3 -11.32 47.26 -30.12
N ARG A 4 -11.12 47.01 -28.82
CA ARG A 4 -11.64 47.88 -27.76
C ARG A 4 -10.53 48.29 -26.79
N ARG A 5 -10.27 49.60 -26.81
CA ARG A 5 -9.46 50.37 -25.87
C ARG A 5 -10.32 50.87 -24.70
N SER A 6 -9.71 50.88 -23.51
CA SER A 6 -9.80 51.88 -22.40
C SER A 6 -11.14 52.03 -21.65
N PRO A 7 -11.18 52.40 -20.34
CA PRO A 7 -10.41 53.49 -19.68
C PRO A 7 -9.74 53.12 -18.33
N GLU A 8 -8.54 53.63 -18.05
CA GLU A 8 -8.29 54.82 -17.21
C GLU A 8 -9.08 54.85 -15.90
N GLN A 9 -8.42 54.51 -14.78
CA GLN A 9 -8.81 54.96 -13.45
C GLN A 9 -7.70 55.83 -12.83
N LYS A 10 -8.17 56.99 -12.39
CA LYS A 10 -7.42 58.09 -11.77
C LYS A 10 -6.98 57.75 -10.35
N GLY A 11 -5.87 58.38 -9.98
CA GLY A 11 -5.15 58.11 -8.74
C GLY A 11 -5.78 58.63 -7.46
N VAL A 12 -5.18 58.15 -6.37
CA VAL A 12 -5.23 58.75 -5.04
C VAL A 12 -3.83 58.64 -4.46
N THR A 13 -3.14 59.77 -4.38
CA THR A 13 -1.95 60.00 -3.56
C THR A 13 -2.38 60.16 -2.10
N PRO A 14 -1.66 59.58 -1.12
CA PRO A 14 -1.62 60.12 0.21
C PRO A 14 -0.30 60.84 0.49
N ALA A 15 -0.47 61.94 1.20
CA ALA A 15 0.47 62.95 1.63
C ALA A 15 1.81 62.43 2.19
N SER A 16 2.87 63.12 1.77
CA SER A 16 4.11 63.27 2.51
C SER A 16 3.88 64.15 3.75
N VAL A 17 4.19 63.64 4.93
CA VAL A 17 4.50 64.44 6.11
C VAL A 17 5.81 63.89 6.65
N GLY A 18 6.84 64.72 6.64
CA GLY A 18 8.15 64.38 7.17
C GLY A 18 8.25 64.60 8.66
N SER A 19 9.20 63.91 9.29
CA SER A 19 10.10 64.51 10.28
C SER A 19 11.24 63.55 10.54
N THR A 20 12.45 64.11 10.44
CA THR A 20 13.72 63.61 10.93
C THR A 20 13.64 63.10 12.37
N ASP A 21 14.08 61.87 12.60
CA ASP A 21 14.79 61.47 13.81
C ASP A 21 15.78 60.36 13.45
N THR A 22 16.99 60.80 13.08
CA THR A 22 18.15 59.94 12.91
C THR A 22 18.67 59.58 14.30
N VAL A 23 17.97 58.69 15.00
CA VAL A 23 18.52 58.01 16.18
C VAL A 23 19.56 57.02 15.66
N LYS A 24 20.82 57.26 16.01
CA LYS A 24 21.91 56.30 15.85
C LYS A 24 21.62 55.04 16.69
N HIS A 25 20.85 54.11 16.15
CA HIS A 25 20.85 52.72 16.61
C HIS A 25 22.02 51.98 15.96
N GLN A 26 23.21 52.19 16.52
CA GLN A 26 24.38 51.31 16.27
C GLN A 26 24.48 50.19 17.33
N GLY A 27 23.48 50.04 18.22
CA GLY A 27 23.47 49.05 19.30
C GLY A 27 22.64 47.78 19.03
N ASP A 28 21.67 47.79 18.13
CA ASP A 28 20.71 46.67 17.98
C ASP A 28 21.14 45.60 16.96
N ALA A 29 22.12 45.90 16.12
CA ALA A 29 22.59 44.94 15.11
C ALA A 29 23.50 43.85 15.72
N GLU A 30 24.31 44.17 16.74
CA GLU A 30 25.22 43.23 17.39
C GLU A 30 24.49 42.31 18.38
N THR A 31 23.53 42.82 19.17
CA THR A 31 22.68 41.98 20.04
C THR A 31 21.91 40.94 19.23
N SER A 32 21.41 41.31 18.04
CA SER A 32 20.73 40.37 17.14
C SER A 32 21.65 39.30 16.53
N ARG A 33 22.98 39.53 16.51
CA ARG A 33 23.95 38.60 15.97
C ARG A 33 24.40 37.58 17.02
N GLU A 34 24.70 38.04 18.23
CA GLU A 34 25.09 37.15 19.33
C GLU A 34 23.95 36.18 19.68
N GLU A 35 22.70 36.67 19.75
CA GLU A 35 21.52 35.85 19.95
C GLU A 35 21.36 34.79 18.85
N ARG A 36 21.57 35.16 17.58
CA ARG A 36 21.52 34.19 16.46
C ARG A 36 22.62 33.15 16.55
N GLU A 37 23.85 33.56 16.88
CA GLU A 37 24.98 32.64 17.04
C GLU A 37 24.79 31.71 18.25
N GLU A 38 24.08 32.15 19.29
CA GLU A 38 23.70 31.30 20.42
C GLU A 38 22.60 30.29 20.04
N ILE A 39 21.56 30.73 19.32
CA ILE A 39 20.50 29.85 18.81
C ILE A 39 21.07 28.78 17.86
N GLU A 40 21.96 29.16 16.94
CA GLU A 40 22.59 28.21 16.01
C GLU A 40 23.45 27.18 16.76
N ARG A 41 24.24 27.61 17.75
CA ARG A 41 25.00 26.68 18.61
C ARG A 41 24.10 25.74 19.40
N ALA A 42 22.98 26.23 19.91
CA ALA A 42 22.02 25.40 20.63
C ALA A 42 21.34 24.38 19.70
N LEU A 43 21.07 24.75 18.44
CA LEU A 43 20.53 23.84 17.43
C LEU A 43 21.52 22.76 17.00
N ASP A 44 22.81 23.10 16.90
CA ASP A 44 23.87 22.12 16.63
C ASP A 44 24.02 21.14 17.81
N LEU A 45 23.99 21.64 19.06
CA LEU A 45 24.02 20.80 20.26
C LEU A 45 22.80 19.88 20.35
N LEU A 46 21.62 20.39 19.99
CA LEU A 46 20.38 19.61 19.92
C LEU A 46 20.50 18.49 18.89
N ALA A 47 20.92 18.82 17.67
CA ALA A 47 21.14 17.91 16.56
C ALA A 47 22.13 16.78 16.92
N GLU A 48 23.26 17.16 17.50
CA GLU A 48 24.29 16.22 17.94
C GLU A 48 23.79 15.32 19.07
N THR A 49 23.07 15.86 20.04
CA THR A 49 22.54 15.07 21.15
C THR A 49 21.50 14.07 20.68
N MET A 50 20.60 14.47 19.78
CA MET A 50 19.63 13.56 19.15
C MET A 50 20.36 12.40 18.46
N PHE A 51 21.41 12.69 17.70
CA PHE A 51 22.23 11.68 17.05
C PHE A 51 22.88 10.71 18.05
N LEU A 52 23.49 11.23 19.12
CA LEU A 52 24.15 10.43 20.15
C LEU A 52 23.17 9.54 20.94
N LYS A 53 21.93 9.99 21.14
CA LYS A 53 20.89 9.26 21.89
C LYS A 53 20.08 8.29 21.03
N ALA A 54 20.16 8.40 19.71
CA ALA A 54 19.38 7.57 18.80
C ALA A 54 20.01 6.17 18.61
N SER A 55 19.14 5.17 18.40
CA SER A 55 19.52 3.78 18.12
C SER A 55 19.46 3.49 16.62
N LYS A 56 20.41 2.71 16.08
CA LYS A 56 20.41 2.35 14.67
C LYS A 56 19.24 1.41 14.37
N VAL A 57 18.44 1.76 13.36
CA VAL A 57 17.34 0.91 12.85
C VAL A 57 17.68 0.34 11.49
N ASN A 58 18.19 1.18 10.58
CA ASN A 58 18.46 0.76 9.20
C ASN A 58 19.64 1.52 8.61
N GLU A 59 20.24 0.99 7.55
CA GLU A 59 21.28 1.64 6.75
C GLU A 59 20.97 1.49 5.27
N GLY A 60 20.79 2.63 4.60
CA GLY A 60 20.57 2.69 3.16
C GLY A 60 21.84 3.06 2.39
N ASN A 61 21.72 3.26 1.08
CA ASN A 61 22.85 3.71 0.24
C ASN A 61 23.29 5.15 0.54
N ASN A 62 22.38 6.00 1.04
CA ASN A 62 22.58 7.44 1.19
C ASN A 62 22.59 7.93 2.65
N GLY A 63 22.31 7.07 3.63
CA GLY A 63 22.21 7.48 5.03
C GLY A 63 22.14 6.30 6.00
N VAL A 64 22.28 6.61 7.28
CA VAL A 64 21.89 5.73 8.39
C VAL A 64 20.59 6.28 8.98
N ILE A 65 19.62 5.41 9.19
CA ILE A 65 18.35 5.76 9.84
C ILE A 65 18.46 5.32 11.30
N LEU A 66 18.33 6.30 12.20
CA LEU A 66 18.31 6.08 13.63
C LEU A 66 16.92 6.39 14.19
N PHE A 67 16.51 5.65 15.21
CA PHE A 67 15.30 5.91 15.98
C PHE A 67 15.64 6.71 17.24
N LEU A 68 14.89 7.78 17.46
CA LEU A 68 14.98 8.61 18.65
C LEU A 68 13.65 8.53 19.41
N ASN A 69 13.73 7.99 20.63
CA ASN A 69 12.69 8.20 21.62
C ASN A 69 12.93 9.58 22.26
N VAL A 70 12.01 10.53 22.04
CA VAL A 70 12.12 11.92 22.51
C VAL A 70 12.10 12.01 24.03
N GLU A 71 11.54 10.99 24.72
CA GLU A 71 11.56 10.93 26.17
C GLU A 71 12.98 10.88 26.75
N LEU A 72 13.95 10.35 25.99
CA LEU A 72 15.36 10.26 26.37
C LEU A 72 16.12 11.59 26.29
N LEU A 73 15.51 12.64 25.72
CA LEU A 73 16.07 13.98 25.74
C LEU A 73 15.90 14.62 27.13
N ASP A 74 16.89 15.40 27.54
CA ASP A 74 16.82 16.13 28.80
C ASP A 74 15.75 17.24 28.78
N ALA A 75 15.33 17.69 29.97
CA ALA A 75 14.29 18.70 30.10
C ALA A 75 14.67 20.05 29.49
N GLY A 76 15.97 20.40 29.47
CA GLY A 76 16.46 21.63 28.87
C GLY A 76 16.28 21.62 27.35
N MET A 77 16.58 20.50 26.70
CA MET A 77 16.39 20.32 25.26
C MET A 77 14.92 20.31 24.86
N LYS A 78 14.06 19.66 25.64
CA LYS A 78 12.61 19.69 25.39
C LYS A 78 12.06 21.13 25.47
N LYS A 79 12.46 21.88 26.51
CA LYS A 79 12.10 23.30 26.66
C LYS A 79 12.63 24.15 25.50
N PHE A 80 13.87 23.93 25.08
CA PHE A 80 14.44 24.61 23.92
C PHE A 80 13.64 24.33 22.64
N CYS A 81 13.21 23.08 22.42
CA CYS A 81 12.37 22.74 21.27
C CYS A 81 11.02 23.45 21.31
N GLU A 82 10.38 23.52 22.47
CA GLU A 82 9.12 24.26 22.67
C GLU A 82 9.29 25.78 22.42
N GLU A 83 10.38 26.38 22.91
CA GLU A 83 10.67 27.81 22.75
C GLU A 83 10.95 28.22 21.29
N HIS A 84 11.35 27.26 20.46
CA HIS A 84 11.70 27.47 19.04
C HIS A 84 10.72 26.81 18.06
N ASP A 85 9.51 26.46 18.50
CA ASP A 85 8.46 25.85 17.69
C ASP A 85 8.89 24.55 16.97
N ILE A 86 9.79 23.78 17.58
CA ILE A 86 10.27 22.48 17.09
C ILE A 86 9.40 21.38 17.70
N ASP A 87 8.38 20.96 16.96
CA ASP A 87 7.50 19.87 17.39
C ASP A 87 8.13 18.49 17.12
N LEU A 88 8.67 17.90 18.20
CA LEU A 88 9.28 16.57 18.18
C LEU A 88 8.30 15.43 18.47
N GLY A 89 7.05 15.67 18.91
CA GLY A 89 6.16 14.60 19.37
C GLY A 89 6.84 13.58 20.31
N ASN A 90 6.45 12.30 20.22
CA ASN A 90 6.99 11.24 21.09
C ASN A 90 8.13 10.43 20.45
N GLU A 91 7.98 10.07 19.17
CA GLU A 91 8.94 9.25 18.42
C GLU A 91 9.39 9.97 17.15
N LYS A 92 10.69 9.86 16.83
CA LYS A 92 11.29 10.48 15.65
C LYS A 92 12.29 9.56 14.96
N ALA A 93 12.34 9.67 13.63
CA ALA A 93 13.44 9.15 12.84
C ALA A 93 14.49 10.26 12.69
N VAL A 94 15.73 9.94 13.03
CA VAL A 94 16.90 10.77 12.74
C VAL A 94 17.63 10.11 11.58
N LYS A 95 17.41 10.64 10.37
CA LYS A 95 18.18 10.21 9.21
C LYS A 95 19.48 11.01 9.17
N VAL A 96 20.58 10.31 9.36
CA VAL A 96 21.93 10.85 9.23
C VAL A 96 22.36 10.60 7.80
N MET A 97 22.46 11.65 7.01
CA MET A 97 22.88 11.56 5.62
C MET A 97 24.36 11.17 5.57
N LYS A 98 24.72 10.25 4.67
CA LYS A 98 26.09 9.79 4.48
C LYS A 98 26.97 10.94 4.00
N LEU A 99 27.59 11.64 4.94
CA LEU A 99 28.97 12.18 5.09
C LEU A 99 29.83 12.57 3.86
N TYR A 100 29.34 12.48 2.63
CA TYR A 100 30.16 12.47 1.41
C TYR A 100 29.75 13.52 0.38
N ARG A 101 28.61 14.22 0.55
CA ARG A 101 28.21 15.34 -0.31
C ARG A 101 27.51 16.43 0.49
N SER A 102 28.27 17.46 0.87
CA SER A 102 27.70 18.68 1.45
C SER A 102 26.58 19.23 0.55
N GLY A 103 25.44 19.57 1.17
CA GLY A 103 24.26 20.15 0.54
C GLY A 103 23.19 19.16 0.08
N ALA A 104 23.48 17.85 0.04
CA ALA A 104 22.50 16.86 -0.41
C ALA A 104 21.31 16.72 0.56
N GLY A 105 21.59 16.70 1.88
CA GLY A 105 20.56 16.63 2.91
C GLY A 105 19.67 17.88 2.95
N LYS A 106 20.22 19.06 2.64
CA LYS A 106 19.44 20.31 2.57
C LYS A 106 18.38 20.24 1.48
N GLU A 107 18.79 19.76 0.31
CA GLU A 107 17.89 19.64 -0.84
C GLU A 107 16.85 18.54 -0.61
N GLU A 108 17.25 17.39 -0.07
CA GLU A 108 16.30 16.35 0.35
C GLU A 108 15.27 16.89 1.34
N PHE A 109 15.71 17.58 2.41
CA PHE A 109 14.80 18.17 3.39
C PHE A 109 13.82 19.16 2.75
N ARG A 110 14.31 20.03 1.85
CA ARG A 110 13.48 21.02 1.15
C ARG A 110 12.41 20.34 0.29
N LEU A 111 12.79 19.35 -0.51
CA LEU A 111 11.87 18.63 -1.38
C LEU A 111 10.89 17.76 -0.59
N HIS A 112 11.36 17.07 0.45
CA HIS A 112 10.52 16.30 1.36
C HIS A 112 9.48 17.20 2.04
N LYS A 113 9.89 18.38 2.53
CA LYS A 113 8.98 19.35 3.16
C LYS A 113 7.92 19.85 2.19
N LYS A 114 8.30 20.15 0.95
CA LYS A 114 7.35 20.56 -0.10
C LYS A 114 6.39 19.40 -0.45
N ALA A 115 6.91 18.18 -0.57
CA ALA A 115 6.14 16.98 -0.86
C ALA A 115 5.08 16.71 0.23
N PHE A 116 5.48 16.77 1.51
CA PHE A 116 4.57 16.68 2.65
C PHE A 116 3.44 17.71 2.59
N GLN A 117 3.77 18.98 2.30
CA GLN A 117 2.80 20.07 2.20
C GLN A 117 1.80 19.89 1.04
N VAL A 118 2.27 19.38 -0.10
CA VAL A 118 1.44 19.20 -1.31
C VAL A 118 0.50 18.00 -1.18
N VAL A 119 1.01 16.89 -0.64
CA VAL A 119 0.24 15.65 -0.57
C VAL A 119 -0.83 15.72 0.52
N GLY A 120 -0.54 16.40 1.64
CA GLY A 120 -1.44 16.47 2.80
C GLY A 120 -1.36 15.23 3.69
N ASN A 121 -2.26 15.13 4.66
CA ASN A 121 -2.21 14.11 5.73
C ASN A 121 -3.54 13.34 5.87
N ASP A 122 -4.04 12.80 4.77
CA ASP A 122 -5.27 11.99 4.72
C ASP A 122 -4.91 10.52 4.39
N PRO A 123 -4.78 9.64 5.40
CA PRO A 123 -4.33 8.26 5.21
C PRO A 123 -5.29 7.43 4.34
N ASP A 124 -6.56 7.83 4.23
CA ASP A 124 -7.54 7.10 3.45
C ASP A 124 -7.43 7.37 1.95
N SER A 125 -7.00 8.58 1.58
CA SER A 125 -6.95 9.00 0.18
C SER A 125 -5.59 8.89 -0.49
N VAL A 126 -4.49 9.04 0.26
CA VAL A 126 -3.11 9.11 -0.26
C VAL A 126 -2.14 8.28 0.58
N ALA A 127 -1.02 7.89 -0.01
CA ALA A 127 0.13 7.45 0.75
C ALA A 127 0.74 8.67 1.46
N LEU A 128 0.90 8.56 2.77
CA LEU A 128 1.44 9.62 3.63
C LEU A 128 2.92 9.85 3.35
N ILE A 129 3.38 11.05 3.64
CA ILE A 129 4.79 11.41 3.63
C ILE A 129 5.16 11.74 5.08
N PRO A 130 6.24 11.18 5.65
CA PRO A 130 6.65 11.53 7.01
C PRO A 130 6.91 13.02 7.13
N ARG A 131 6.45 13.67 8.20
CA ARG A 131 6.70 15.11 8.34
C ARG A 131 8.18 15.35 8.61
N PRO A 132 8.87 16.15 7.77
CA PRO A 132 10.22 16.59 8.09
C PRO A 132 10.14 17.73 9.11
N VAL A 133 10.80 17.56 10.25
CA VAL A 133 10.77 18.52 11.37
C VAL A 133 11.83 19.59 11.14
N PHE A 134 13.11 19.19 11.06
CA PHE A 134 14.20 20.12 10.79
C PHE A 134 15.41 19.44 10.13
N TYR A 135 16.30 20.25 9.58
CA TYR A 135 17.58 19.86 8.99
C TYR A 135 18.71 20.67 9.61
N ARG A 136 19.85 20.03 9.85
CA ARG A 136 21.09 20.68 10.30
C ARG A 136 22.32 20.08 9.62
N ASP A 137 23.28 20.95 9.33
CA ASP A 137 24.65 20.61 8.91
C ASP A 137 25.58 21.19 9.97
N PHE A 138 26.23 20.32 10.74
CA PHE A 138 27.04 20.71 11.90
C PHE A 138 28.36 19.95 11.94
N GLU A 139 29.33 20.52 12.67
CA GLU A 139 30.61 19.87 12.94
C GLU A 139 30.44 18.81 14.03
N LEU A 140 30.95 17.61 13.77
CA LEU A 140 30.89 16.51 14.73
C LEU A 140 31.93 16.73 15.83
N SER A 141 31.50 16.67 17.10
CA SER A 141 32.40 16.50 18.23
C SER A 141 33.13 15.16 18.17
N GLU A 142 34.16 15.00 18.98
CA GLU A 142 34.91 13.73 19.08
C GLU A 142 33.97 12.54 19.39
N ALA A 143 33.04 12.71 20.33
CA ALA A 143 32.06 11.67 20.68
C ALA A 143 31.13 11.33 19.51
N ALA A 144 30.68 12.33 18.74
CA ALA A 144 29.84 12.08 17.58
C ALA A 144 30.62 11.45 16.42
N ARG A 145 31.90 11.78 16.23
CA ARG A 145 32.76 11.09 15.24
C ARG A 145 32.95 9.62 15.58
N GLU A 146 33.20 9.31 16.85
CA GLU A 146 33.29 7.94 17.33
C GLU A 146 31.98 7.20 17.06
N ARG A 147 30.84 7.80 17.44
CA ARG A 147 29.52 7.25 17.18
C ARG A 147 29.22 7.05 15.69
N VAL A 148 29.60 7.99 14.83
CA VAL A 148 29.51 7.84 13.37
C VAL A 148 30.29 6.62 12.90
N SER A 149 31.52 6.46 13.39
CA SER A 149 32.36 5.30 13.05
C SER A 149 31.72 3.99 13.51
N GLU A 150 31.10 3.96 14.70
CA GLU A 150 30.36 2.80 15.20
C GLU A 150 29.17 2.45 14.31
N VAL A 151 28.32 3.42 13.98
CA VAL A 151 27.06 3.15 13.28
C VAL A 151 27.22 2.94 11.77
N THR A 152 28.24 3.55 11.15
CA THR A 152 28.49 3.44 9.70
C THR A 152 29.60 2.44 9.34
N GLY A 153 30.44 2.04 10.30
CA GLY A 153 31.67 1.29 10.03
C GLY A 153 32.73 2.09 9.24
N LYS A 154 32.54 3.40 9.06
CA LYS A 154 33.47 4.26 8.31
C LYS A 154 34.07 5.32 9.25
N ALA A 155 35.38 5.30 9.38
CA ALA A 155 36.12 6.37 10.04
C ALA A 155 36.14 7.62 9.15
N SER A 156 36.16 8.83 9.74
CA SER A 156 36.64 10.11 9.16
C SER A 156 35.64 11.20 8.70
N ALA A 157 34.40 11.24 9.16
CA ALA A 157 33.61 12.47 8.95
C ALA A 157 33.91 13.55 9.99
N GLU A 158 34.16 14.77 9.52
CA GLU A 158 34.26 15.96 10.38
C GLU A 158 32.92 16.68 10.55
N ARG A 159 31.99 16.49 9.60
CA ARG A 159 30.66 17.11 9.58
C ARG A 159 29.59 16.07 9.27
N ALA A 160 28.38 16.30 9.78
CA ALA A 160 27.21 15.51 9.43
C ALA A 160 26.04 16.39 9.03
N GLU A 161 25.27 15.89 8.07
CA GLU A 161 23.96 16.42 7.73
C GLU A 161 22.90 15.51 8.34
N ILE A 162 22.01 16.07 9.16
CA ILE A 162 20.89 15.33 9.74
C ILE A 162 19.57 15.88 9.24
N ILE A 163 18.63 14.96 9.04
CA ILE A 163 17.22 15.25 8.82
C ILE A 163 16.45 14.56 9.93
N VAL A 164 15.73 15.34 10.73
CA VAL A 164 14.81 14.81 11.74
C VAL A 164 13.42 14.83 11.15
N MET A 165 12.73 13.68 11.20
CA MET A 165 11.39 13.51 10.66
C MET A 165 10.57 12.55 11.52
N ASP A 166 9.27 12.46 11.26
CA ASP A 166 8.42 11.46 11.92
C ASP A 166 8.93 10.04 11.66
N PHE A 167 8.93 9.21 12.70
CA PHE A 167 9.25 7.79 12.56
C PHE A 167 8.05 7.07 11.94
N VAL A 168 8.30 6.28 10.90
CA VAL A 168 7.28 5.43 10.28
C VAL A 168 7.35 4.06 10.92
N GLN A 169 6.35 3.73 11.73
CA GLN A 169 6.15 2.36 12.19
C GLN A 169 5.58 1.54 11.02
N GLY A 170 6.20 0.41 10.71
CA GLY A 170 5.79 -0.47 9.62
C GLY A 170 6.96 -1.23 9.02
N GLU A 171 6.65 -2.08 8.05
CA GLU A 171 7.63 -2.84 7.27
C GLU A 171 7.72 -2.24 5.87
N ASP A 172 8.90 -2.29 5.25
CA ASP A 172 9.00 -1.91 3.85
C ASP A 172 8.34 -2.98 2.96
N LEU A 173 7.72 -2.56 1.86
CA LEU A 173 6.94 -3.45 1.01
C LEU A 173 7.82 -4.56 0.40
N ALA A 174 9.12 -4.34 0.19
CA ALA A 174 9.99 -5.40 -0.31
C ALA A 174 10.16 -6.52 0.73
N GLU A 175 10.35 -6.15 2.01
CA GLU A 175 10.38 -7.08 3.13
C GLU A 175 9.08 -7.88 3.23
N VAL A 176 7.93 -7.20 3.19
CA VAL A 176 6.60 -7.84 3.20
C VAL A 176 6.45 -8.89 2.11
N LEU A 177 6.79 -8.55 0.86
CA LEU A 177 6.65 -9.45 -0.28
C LEU A 177 7.57 -10.68 -0.18
N LEU A 178 8.78 -10.52 0.36
CA LEU A 178 9.70 -11.64 0.57
C LEU A 178 9.24 -12.56 1.71
N LYS A 179 8.75 -11.99 2.83
CA LYS A 179 8.17 -12.78 3.93
C LYS A 179 6.98 -13.60 3.46
N GLU A 180 6.07 -12.99 2.71
CA GLU A 180 4.92 -13.69 2.12
C GLU A 180 5.34 -14.83 1.19
N ALA A 181 6.37 -14.62 0.37
CA ALA A 181 6.87 -15.67 -0.52
C ALA A 181 7.45 -16.85 0.27
N LEU A 182 8.13 -16.58 1.38
CA LEU A 182 8.70 -17.60 2.26
C LEU A 182 7.60 -18.37 3.00
N LEU A 183 6.68 -17.67 3.67
CA LEU A 183 5.58 -18.26 4.45
C LEU A 183 4.67 -19.15 3.60
N ARG A 184 4.36 -18.74 2.37
CA ARG A 184 3.51 -19.54 1.45
C ARG A 184 4.19 -20.80 0.94
N ARG A 185 5.52 -20.81 0.86
CA ARG A 185 6.28 -21.99 0.41
C ARG A 185 6.63 -22.94 1.53
N ARG A 186 6.87 -22.41 2.73
CA ARG A 186 7.35 -23.11 3.92
C ARG A 186 6.31 -22.93 5.04
N PRO A 187 5.23 -23.73 5.04
CA PRO A 187 4.21 -23.68 6.10
C PRO A 187 4.75 -24.04 7.49
N ASP A 188 5.95 -24.61 7.56
CA ASP A 188 6.67 -24.95 8.77
C ASP A 188 7.40 -23.76 9.41
N ILE A 189 7.55 -22.64 8.69
CA ILE A 189 8.12 -21.40 9.22
C ILE A 189 6.98 -20.52 9.71
N HIS A 190 7.04 -20.12 10.97
CA HIS A 190 6.11 -19.15 11.54
C HIS A 190 6.59 -17.71 11.30
N ALA A 191 5.65 -16.76 11.20
CA ALA A 191 5.96 -15.35 10.98
C ALA A 191 6.92 -14.76 12.04
N ASP A 192 6.79 -15.22 13.28
CA ASP A 192 7.63 -14.79 14.40
C ASP A 192 9.11 -15.23 14.25
N GLU A 193 9.38 -16.32 13.52
CA GLU A 193 10.75 -16.82 13.30
C GLU A 193 11.55 -15.96 12.33
N ILE A 194 10.83 -15.28 11.43
CA ILE A 194 11.40 -14.39 10.41
C ILE A 194 11.24 -12.91 10.77
N GLN A 195 10.73 -12.64 11.98
CA GLN A 195 10.65 -11.29 12.50
C GLN A 195 12.06 -10.72 12.73
N GLY A 196 12.35 -9.56 12.16
CA GLY A 196 13.65 -8.90 12.27
C GLY A 196 14.73 -9.44 11.33
N TRP A 197 14.41 -10.38 10.43
CA TRP A 197 15.32 -10.74 9.35
C TRP A 197 15.51 -9.57 8.38
N THR A 198 16.74 -9.36 7.92
CA THR A 198 17.01 -8.31 6.92
C THR A 198 16.51 -8.72 5.53
N VAL A 199 16.30 -7.74 4.66
CA VAL A 199 15.95 -7.98 3.25
C VAL A 199 16.95 -8.91 2.58
N GLU A 200 18.25 -8.78 2.87
CA GLU A 200 19.29 -9.66 2.31
C GLU A 200 19.14 -11.11 2.77
N GLN A 201 18.81 -11.33 4.05
CA GLN A 201 18.57 -12.68 4.59
C GLN A 201 17.34 -13.30 3.94
N LEU A 202 16.24 -12.54 3.84
CA LEU A 202 15.02 -12.98 3.18
C LEU A 202 15.26 -13.29 1.68
N GLN A 203 16.04 -12.45 0.98
CA GLN A 203 16.41 -12.69 -0.42
C GLN A 203 17.29 -13.92 -0.60
N GLN A 204 18.18 -14.23 0.35
CA GLN A 204 19.02 -15.44 0.30
C GLN A 204 18.20 -16.72 0.43
N GLU A 205 17.15 -16.71 1.25
CA GLU A 205 16.26 -17.86 1.39
C GLU A 205 15.28 -17.96 0.20
N VAL A 206 14.63 -16.86 -0.17
CA VAL A 206 13.64 -16.83 -1.25
C VAL A 206 14.30 -17.06 -2.62
N GLY A 207 15.52 -16.53 -2.83
CA GLY A 207 16.20 -16.52 -4.12
C GLY A 207 16.33 -17.89 -4.78
N PRO A 208 16.88 -18.92 -4.12
CA PRO A 208 16.95 -20.28 -4.66
C PRO A 208 15.58 -20.86 -5.00
N MET A 209 14.52 -20.49 -4.27
CA MET A 209 13.18 -21.05 -4.44
C MET A 209 12.50 -20.58 -5.72
N ILE A 210 12.70 -19.31 -6.09
CA ILE A 210 12.11 -18.68 -7.28
C ILE A 210 13.12 -18.45 -8.41
N GLY A 211 14.36 -18.93 -8.20
CA GLY A 211 15.44 -18.90 -9.17
C GLY A 211 16.00 -17.50 -9.40
N TYR A 212 16.22 -16.69 -8.36
CA TYR A 212 16.89 -15.40 -8.52
C TYR A 212 18.22 -15.53 -9.26
N LYS A 213 18.47 -14.55 -10.13
CA LYS A 213 19.76 -14.36 -10.77
C LYS A 213 20.58 -13.42 -9.91
N MET A 214 21.85 -13.76 -9.72
CA MET A 214 22.81 -12.83 -9.11
C MET A 214 23.38 -11.92 -10.20
N PRO A 215 23.55 -10.61 -9.93
CA PRO A 215 24.23 -9.71 -10.85
C PRO A 215 25.66 -10.21 -11.10
N GLY A 216 25.98 -10.47 -12.37
CA GLY A 216 27.19 -11.19 -12.76
C GLY A 216 28.44 -10.34 -12.87
N GLY A 217 28.32 -9.02 -12.69
CA GLY A 217 29.44 -8.08 -12.85
C GLY A 217 30.11 -8.16 -14.23
N LYS A 218 29.38 -8.63 -15.25
CA LYS A 218 29.90 -8.91 -16.59
C LYS A 218 30.21 -7.64 -17.37
N GLY A 219 29.63 -6.51 -16.95
CA GLY A 219 29.97 -5.19 -17.45
C GLY A 219 31.46 -4.86 -17.29
N LYS A 220 32.05 -4.29 -18.34
CA LYS A 220 33.45 -3.83 -18.34
C LYS A 220 33.59 -2.51 -17.59
N THR A 221 32.57 -1.65 -17.65
CA THR A 221 32.53 -0.35 -16.96
C THR A 221 31.62 -0.38 -15.73
N VAL A 222 31.71 0.64 -14.87
CA VAL A 222 30.83 0.78 -13.70
C VAL A 222 29.38 0.94 -14.15
N GLU A 223 29.14 1.74 -15.18
CA GLU A 223 27.82 2.02 -15.74
C GLU A 223 27.20 0.75 -16.35
N GLU A 224 27.99 -0.06 -17.06
CA GLU A 224 27.51 -1.34 -17.61
C GLU A 224 27.11 -2.31 -16.49
N ARG A 225 27.85 -2.33 -15.37
CA ARG A 225 27.52 -3.16 -14.20
C ARG A 225 26.28 -2.67 -13.48
N GLU A 226 26.10 -1.36 -13.36
CA GLU A 226 24.88 -0.76 -12.78
C GLU A 226 23.65 -1.11 -13.61
N VAL A 227 23.74 -0.95 -14.94
CA VAL A 227 22.65 -1.33 -15.86
C VAL A 227 22.36 -2.84 -15.80
N GLU A 228 23.40 -3.69 -15.72
CA GLU A 228 23.21 -5.13 -15.54
C GLU A 228 22.52 -5.44 -14.21
N ARG A 229 22.96 -4.82 -13.12
CA ARG A 229 22.41 -5.00 -11.78
C ARG A 229 20.94 -4.62 -11.75
N GLU A 230 20.60 -3.42 -12.22
CA GLU A 230 19.21 -2.94 -12.31
C GLU A 230 18.35 -3.93 -13.10
N ARG A 231 18.78 -4.34 -14.30
CA ARG A 231 18.04 -5.30 -15.12
C ARG A 231 17.79 -6.63 -14.39
N ILE A 232 18.77 -7.11 -13.65
CA ILE A 232 18.66 -8.37 -12.90
C ILE A 232 17.74 -8.22 -11.68
N GLU A 233 17.83 -7.11 -10.97
CA GLU A 233 16.89 -6.76 -9.88
C GLU A 233 15.45 -6.70 -10.40
N GLU A 234 15.23 -6.11 -11.59
CA GLU A 234 13.91 -6.09 -12.22
C GLU A 234 13.41 -7.48 -12.64
N GLU A 235 14.28 -8.32 -13.21
CA GLU A 235 13.94 -9.71 -13.52
C GLU A 235 13.61 -10.51 -12.26
N ASN A 236 14.33 -10.29 -11.16
CA ASN A 236 14.08 -10.96 -9.89
C ASN A 236 12.77 -10.49 -9.26
N ALA A 237 12.49 -9.18 -9.25
CA ALA A 237 11.22 -8.63 -8.79
C ALA A 237 10.04 -9.22 -9.58
N ALA A 238 10.14 -9.30 -10.91
CA ALA A 238 9.11 -9.90 -11.75
C ALA A 238 8.87 -11.39 -11.41
N ARG A 239 9.93 -12.16 -11.10
CA ARG A 239 9.82 -13.56 -10.66
C ARG A 239 9.13 -13.68 -9.31
N LEU A 240 9.43 -12.79 -8.37
CA LEU A 240 8.78 -12.73 -7.07
C LEU A 240 7.28 -12.47 -7.23
N TYR A 241 6.91 -11.51 -8.07
CA TYR A 241 5.51 -11.13 -8.26
C TYR A 241 4.71 -12.23 -8.96
N ASP A 242 5.29 -12.85 -10.00
CA ASP A 242 4.69 -14.01 -10.66
C ASP A 242 4.51 -15.18 -9.69
N TYR A 243 5.52 -15.45 -8.85
CA TYR A 243 5.43 -16.48 -7.82
C TYR A 243 4.30 -16.22 -6.83
N LEU A 244 4.26 -15.04 -6.22
CA LEU A 244 3.24 -14.65 -5.25
C LEU A 244 1.83 -14.70 -5.85
N SER A 245 1.65 -14.19 -7.06
CA SER A 245 0.39 -14.22 -7.79
C SER A 245 -0.10 -15.66 -8.02
N LYS A 246 0.80 -16.59 -8.37
CA LYS A 246 0.49 -18.04 -8.50
C LYS A 246 0.18 -18.73 -7.17
N GLN A 247 0.70 -18.20 -6.06
CA GLN A 247 0.36 -18.66 -4.71
C GLN A 247 -0.92 -18.00 -4.15
N GLY A 248 -1.60 -17.17 -4.94
CA GLY A 248 -2.84 -16.50 -4.53
C GLY A 248 -2.64 -15.41 -3.48
N PHE A 249 -1.45 -14.85 -3.39
CA PHE A 249 -1.27 -13.58 -2.69
C PHE A 249 -1.95 -12.46 -3.47
N VAL A 250 -2.71 -11.62 -2.77
CA VAL A 250 -3.37 -10.45 -3.37
C VAL A 250 -3.04 -9.23 -2.52
N LEU A 251 -2.25 -8.30 -3.05
CA LEU A 251 -1.98 -7.03 -2.39
C LEU A 251 -3.25 -6.17 -2.34
N ASP A 252 -3.55 -5.52 -1.22
CA ASP A 252 -4.72 -4.64 -1.13
C ASP A 252 -4.67 -3.53 -2.21
N PRO A 253 -5.65 -3.46 -3.14
CA PRO A 253 -5.67 -2.46 -4.20
C PRO A 253 -5.70 -1.01 -3.69
N SER A 254 -6.12 -0.80 -2.43
CA SER A 254 -6.11 0.52 -1.80
C SER A 254 -4.68 1.08 -1.71
N ILE A 255 -3.67 0.23 -1.49
CA ILE A 255 -2.25 0.62 -1.42
C ILE A 255 -1.80 1.26 -2.73
N LEU A 256 -2.06 0.59 -3.86
CA LEU A 256 -1.71 1.11 -5.19
C LEU A 256 -2.49 2.37 -5.54
N THR A 257 -3.76 2.43 -5.15
CA THR A 257 -4.61 3.61 -5.35
C THR A 257 -4.05 4.83 -4.62
N ARG A 258 -3.67 4.65 -3.34
CA ARG A 258 -3.08 5.69 -2.49
C ARG A 258 -1.72 6.16 -3.02
N LEU A 259 -0.84 5.22 -3.41
CA LEU A 259 0.45 5.54 -4.03
C LEU A 259 0.29 6.32 -5.33
N ASN A 260 -0.58 5.86 -6.24
CA ASN A 260 -0.78 6.53 -7.52
C ASN A 260 -1.32 7.95 -7.35
N ARG A 261 -2.25 8.17 -6.41
CA ARG A 261 -2.76 9.51 -6.07
C ARG A 261 -1.67 10.40 -5.48
N THR A 262 -0.83 9.87 -4.58
CA THR A 262 0.33 10.61 -4.03
C THR A 262 1.28 11.04 -5.13
N LEU A 263 1.71 10.12 -6.00
CA LEU A 263 2.61 10.43 -7.11
C LEU A 263 2.00 11.46 -8.07
N THR A 264 0.71 11.33 -8.39
CA THR A 264 -0.01 12.31 -9.21
C THR A 264 0.02 13.70 -8.59
N ARG A 265 -0.26 13.83 -7.28
CA ARG A 265 -0.20 15.11 -6.57
C ARG A 265 1.21 15.73 -6.58
N LEU A 266 2.26 14.90 -6.42
CA LEU A 266 3.64 15.36 -6.52
C LEU A 266 3.95 15.89 -7.91
N HIS A 267 3.57 15.15 -8.96
CA HIS A 267 3.78 15.57 -10.35
C HIS A 267 3.02 16.84 -10.69
N GLU A 268 1.78 16.99 -10.23
CA GLU A 268 0.98 18.22 -10.39
C GLU A 268 1.66 19.44 -9.73
N ALA A 269 2.38 19.23 -8.62
CA ALA A 269 3.17 20.28 -7.96
C ALA A 269 4.59 20.45 -8.51
N GLY A 270 4.92 19.78 -9.61
CA GLY A 270 6.22 19.87 -10.25
C GLY A 270 7.34 19.15 -9.50
N ILE A 271 7.04 18.07 -8.78
CA ILE A 271 8.00 17.25 -8.02
C ILE A 271 8.00 15.83 -8.59
N VAL A 272 9.16 15.25 -8.89
CA VAL A 272 9.36 13.82 -9.20
C VAL A 272 10.16 13.14 -8.10
N HIS A 273 9.78 11.93 -7.71
CA HIS A 273 10.47 11.17 -6.65
C HIS A 273 11.79 10.57 -7.15
N ARG A 274 11.79 10.03 -8.36
CA ARG A 274 12.91 9.40 -9.10
C ARG A 274 13.50 8.13 -8.48
N ASP A 275 13.04 7.75 -7.29
CA ASP A 275 13.46 6.55 -6.57
C ASP A 275 12.27 5.81 -5.94
N ALA A 276 11.11 5.82 -6.63
CA ALA A 276 9.93 5.11 -6.15
C ALA A 276 10.09 3.60 -6.41
N HIS A 277 10.39 2.84 -5.36
CA HIS A 277 10.52 1.38 -5.37
C HIS A 277 10.00 0.77 -4.06
N GLU A 278 9.89 -0.55 -3.99
CA GLU A 278 9.22 -1.28 -2.90
C GLU A 278 9.86 -1.03 -1.53
N ARG A 279 11.18 -0.83 -1.45
CA ARG A 279 11.84 -0.45 -0.18
C ARG A 279 11.56 0.98 0.30
N ASN A 280 11.05 1.85 -0.57
CA ASN A 280 10.69 3.24 -0.26
C ASN A 280 9.18 3.38 -0.02
N ILE A 281 8.48 2.26 0.10
CA ILE A 281 7.06 2.18 0.45
C ILE A 281 6.97 1.43 1.77
N MET A 282 6.54 2.12 2.82
CA MET A 282 6.31 1.49 4.12
C MET A 282 4.82 1.21 4.29
N ILE A 283 4.48 0.08 4.90
CA ILE A 283 3.10 -0.27 5.22
C ILE A 283 3.00 -0.61 6.71
N SER A 284 2.00 -0.05 7.37
CA SER A 284 1.54 -0.49 8.68
C SER A 284 0.14 -1.07 8.58
N GLY A 285 -0.13 -2.15 9.32
CA GLY A 285 -1.42 -2.85 9.28
C GLY A 285 -1.53 -3.91 8.18
N ASP A 286 -2.77 -4.25 7.79
CA ASP A 286 -3.03 -5.37 6.87
C ASP A 286 -2.80 -5.00 5.40
N TYR A 287 -1.79 -5.62 4.79
CA TYR A 287 -1.43 -5.43 3.38
C TYR A 287 -2.12 -6.43 2.43
N ASN A 288 -2.69 -7.51 2.96
CA ASN A 288 -3.29 -8.55 2.15
C ASN A 288 -4.78 -8.25 1.92
N HIS A 289 -5.25 -8.46 0.69
CA HIS A 289 -6.66 -8.29 0.39
C HIS A 289 -7.44 -9.48 0.97
N ASN A 290 -7.97 -9.33 2.18
CA ASN A 290 -8.93 -10.27 2.74
C ASN A 290 -10.37 -9.78 2.48
N PRO A 291 -11.11 -10.36 1.51
CA PRO A 291 -12.47 -9.95 1.22
C PRO A 291 -13.47 -10.23 2.37
N ALA A 292 -13.08 -11.01 3.38
CA ALA A 292 -13.90 -11.28 4.56
C ALA A 292 -13.73 -10.25 5.69
N SER A 293 -12.75 -9.34 5.59
CA SER A 293 -12.55 -8.27 6.57
C SER A 293 -13.10 -6.95 6.03
N ASP A 294 -14.12 -6.40 6.70
CA ASP A 294 -14.64 -5.07 6.40
C ASP A 294 -13.73 -3.95 6.94
N GLU A 295 -12.82 -4.27 7.86
CA GLU A 295 -11.88 -3.31 8.46
C GLU A 295 -10.54 -3.35 7.73
N ARG A 296 -10.38 -2.45 6.74
CA ARG A 296 -9.09 -2.22 6.07
C ARG A 296 -8.33 -1.11 6.78
N HIS A 297 -7.52 -1.49 7.74
CA HIS A 297 -6.63 -0.57 8.44
C HIS A 297 -5.18 -0.78 7.99
N ASN A 298 -4.87 -0.47 6.73
CA ASN A 298 -3.47 -0.17 6.38
C ASN A 298 -3.23 1.33 6.30
N THR A 299 -2.03 1.74 6.67
CA THR A 299 -1.48 3.06 6.36
C THR A 299 -0.26 2.87 5.48
N VAL A 300 -0.18 3.64 4.40
CA VAL A 300 0.91 3.55 3.42
C VAL A 300 1.72 4.83 3.50
N TYR A 301 3.04 4.71 3.52
CA TYR A 301 3.95 5.84 3.47
C TYR A 301 4.87 5.74 2.26
N LEU A 302 5.12 6.88 1.62
CA LEU A 302 6.19 7.05 0.64
C LEU A 302 7.35 7.78 1.32
N ILE A 303 8.54 7.17 1.28
CA ILE A 303 9.74 7.67 1.98
C ILE A 303 10.93 7.84 1.04
N ASP A 304 12.01 8.44 1.55
CA ASP A 304 13.30 8.65 0.88
C ASP A 304 13.26 9.56 -0.37
N PHE A 305 13.19 10.87 -0.12
CA PHE A 305 13.24 11.90 -1.16
C PHE A 305 14.67 12.29 -1.58
N GLY A 306 15.69 11.49 -1.23
CA GLY A 306 17.09 11.79 -1.61
C GLY A 306 17.32 11.79 -3.12
N GLY A 307 16.48 11.06 -3.86
CA GLY A 307 16.43 11.06 -5.30
C GLY A 307 15.58 12.18 -5.91
N ALA A 308 14.75 12.90 -5.17
CA ALA A 308 13.71 13.75 -5.73
C ALA A 308 14.26 14.96 -6.52
N MET A 309 13.40 15.58 -7.35
CA MET A 309 13.72 16.79 -8.12
C MET A 309 12.48 17.60 -8.44
N GLU A 310 12.64 18.93 -8.58
CA GLU A 310 11.63 19.80 -9.17
C GLU A 310 11.76 19.90 -10.69
N PHE A 311 10.64 19.99 -11.39
CA PHE A 311 10.60 20.22 -12.83
C PHE A 311 9.55 21.28 -13.20
N THR A 312 9.75 21.91 -14.36
CA THR A 312 8.81 22.91 -14.91
C THR A 312 8.06 22.37 -16.10
N GLY A 313 6.75 22.61 -16.17
CA GLY A 313 5.89 22.20 -17.27
C GLY A 313 4.96 21.05 -16.90
N SER A 314 4.22 20.52 -17.88
CA SER A 314 3.39 19.34 -17.67
C SER A 314 4.28 18.11 -17.51
N TYR A 315 4.11 17.33 -16.43
CA TYR A 315 4.70 15.99 -16.37
C TYR A 315 4.16 15.20 -17.55
N ARG A 316 5.00 14.97 -18.54
CA ARG A 316 4.65 14.14 -19.68
C ARG A 316 5.17 12.75 -19.37
N SER A 317 4.24 11.86 -19.01
CA SER A 317 4.41 10.41 -19.07
C SER A 317 4.67 9.98 -20.54
N GLN A 318 5.77 10.43 -21.12
CA GLN A 318 6.18 10.04 -22.46
C GLN A 318 6.99 8.77 -22.33
N VAL A 319 6.29 7.62 -22.28
CA VAL A 319 6.57 6.27 -22.83
C VAL A 319 7.97 5.62 -22.64
N VAL A 320 8.99 6.34 -22.19
CA VAL A 320 10.32 5.79 -21.92
C VAL A 320 10.41 5.54 -20.42
N GLU A 321 10.39 4.27 -20.02
CA GLU A 321 10.47 3.84 -18.61
C GLU A 321 11.69 4.39 -17.87
N LEU A 322 12.73 4.73 -18.61
CA LEU A 322 13.95 5.38 -18.15
C LEU A 322 14.11 6.72 -18.86
N TYR A 323 14.15 7.82 -18.12
CA TYR A 323 14.61 9.09 -18.66
C TYR A 323 16.01 9.40 -18.16
N ARG A 324 16.77 10.13 -18.98
CA ARG A 324 18.10 10.61 -18.60
C ARG A 324 17.98 12.03 -18.10
N ASP A 325 18.49 12.25 -16.90
CA ASP A 325 18.78 13.57 -16.39
C ASP A 325 20.30 13.64 -16.15
N HIS A 326 20.95 14.46 -16.97
CA HIS A 326 22.40 14.44 -17.17
C HIS A 326 22.93 13.03 -17.55
N GLU A 327 23.84 12.47 -16.76
CA GLU A 327 24.46 11.15 -16.97
C GLU A 327 23.73 10.02 -16.24
N ARG A 328 22.76 10.35 -15.38
CA ARG A 328 22.02 9.37 -14.58
C ARG A 328 20.71 9.00 -15.24
N ARG A 329 20.32 7.74 -15.03
CA ARG A 329 19.03 7.21 -15.48
C ARG A 329 18.10 7.14 -14.28
N TYR A 330 16.87 7.57 -14.48
CA TYR A 330 15.84 7.55 -13.46
C TYR A 330 14.64 6.80 -13.99
N TYR A 331 14.03 6.00 -13.13
CA TYR A 331 12.77 5.34 -13.44
C TYR A 331 11.63 6.34 -13.30
N GLN A 332 10.58 6.12 -14.10
CA GLN A 332 9.31 6.80 -13.86
C GLN A 332 8.73 6.35 -12.52
N ASP A 333 8.20 7.29 -11.74
CA ASP A 333 7.69 6.99 -10.41
C ASP A 333 6.53 5.97 -10.47
N GLU A 334 5.69 6.03 -11.50
CA GLU A 334 4.56 5.12 -11.66
C GLU A 334 4.98 3.70 -12.06
N LYS A 335 6.28 3.46 -12.34
CA LYS A 335 6.79 2.12 -12.65
C LYS A 335 6.55 1.16 -11.48
N VAL A 336 6.71 1.60 -10.22
CA VAL A 336 6.44 0.75 -9.06
C VAL A 336 4.97 0.36 -8.96
N VAL A 337 4.05 1.30 -9.24
CA VAL A 337 2.61 1.02 -9.25
C VAL A 337 2.28 -0.03 -10.32
N ARG A 338 2.73 0.19 -11.56
CA ARG A 338 2.50 -0.76 -12.67
C ARG A 338 3.07 -2.14 -12.40
N LYS A 339 4.26 -2.23 -11.79
CA LYS A 339 4.87 -3.50 -11.40
C LYS A 339 4.02 -4.28 -10.40
N LEU A 340 3.47 -3.58 -9.40
CA LEU A 340 2.67 -4.19 -8.34
C LEU A 340 1.23 -4.50 -8.73
N GLU A 341 0.70 -3.94 -9.83
CA GLU A 341 -0.67 -4.20 -10.31
C GLU A 341 -0.96 -5.70 -10.52
N VAL A 342 0.06 -6.50 -10.86
CA VAL A 342 -0.07 -7.96 -11.02
C VAL A 342 -0.43 -8.66 -9.70
N LEU A 343 -0.06 -8.07 -8.56
CA LEU A 343 -0.38 -8.57 -7.23
C LEU A 343 -1.71 -8.03 -6.70
N ALA A 344 -2.19 -6.89 -7.20
CA ALA A 344 -3.47 -6.32 -6.77
C ALA A 344 -4.70 -6.98 -7.43
N ARG A 345 -4.49 -8.00 -8.27
CA ARG A 345 -5.57 -8.75 -8.93
C ARG A 345 -5.43 -10.23 -8.57
N PRO A 346 -6.52 -10.90 -8.17
CA PRO A 346 -6.51 -12.35 -8.04
C PRO A 346 -6.13 -12.97 -9.39
N SER A 347 -5.12 -13.86 -9.41
CA SER A 347 -4.77 -14.59 -10.62
C SER A 347 -5.92 -15.49 -11.07
N GLU A 348 -6.04 -15.78 -12.37
CA GLU A 348 -7.07 -16.71 -12.87
C GLU A 348 -6.97 -18.07 -12.21
N SER A 349 -5.75 -18.58 -12.00
CA SER A 349 -5.51 -19.84 -11.30
C SER A 349 -5.88 -19.78 -9.82
N SER A 350 -5.74 -18.64 -9.15
CA SER A 350 -6.24 -18.45 -7.78
C SER A 350 -7.76 -18.33 -7.72
N ARG A 351 -8.39 -17.71 -8.73
CA ARG A 351 -9.86 -17.70 -8.86
C ARG A 351 -10.39 -19.11 -9.06
N GLU A 352 -9.80 -19.88 -9.97
CA GLU A 352 -10.16 -21.28 -10.20
C GLU A 352 -9.95 -22.13 -8.95
N ARG A 353 -8.83 -21.94 -8.23
CA ARG A 353 -8.57 -22.65 -6.98
C ARG A 353 -9.59 -22.31 -5.88
N HIS A 354 -9.93 -21.03 -5.69
CA HIS A 354 -10.97 -20.63 -4.73
C HIS A 354 -12.34 -21.22 -5.11
N VAL A 355 -12.72 -21.13 -6.39
CA VAL A 355 -13.98 -21.74 -6.88
C VAL A 355 -13.98 -23.26 -6.63
N ARG A 356 -12.83 -23.93 -6.78
CA ARG A 356 -12.70 -25.35 -6.52
C ARG A 356 -12.74 -25.68 -5.03
N GLU A 357 -12.03 -24.93 -4.19
CA GLU A 357 -11.99 -25.11 -2.73
C GLU A 357 -13.35 -24.80 -2.10
N ASP A 358 -14.02 -23.73 -2.52
CA ASP A 358 -15.39 -23.40 -2.12
C ASP A 358 -16.37 -24.48 -2.61
N GLY A 359 -16.17 -25.00 -3.82
CA GLY A 359 -16.92 -26.13 -4.37
C GLY A 359 -16.72 -27.41 -3.55
N GLU A 360 -15.49 -27.76 -3.20
CA GLU A 360 -15.14 -28.93 -2.38
C GLU A 360 -15.68 -28.78 -0.94
N ALA A 361 -15.60 -27.59 -0.35
CA ALA A 361 -16.17 -27.28 0.96
C ALA A 361 -17.70 -27.40 0.95
N LEU A 362 -18.36 -26.86 -0.09
CA LEU A 362 -19.79 -26.99 -0.29
C LEU A 362 -20.19 -28.47 -0.47
N MET A 363 -19.44 -29.24 -1.26
CA MET A 363 -19.69 -30.68 -1.45
C MET A 363 -19.46 -31.49 -0.18
N THR A 364 -18.49 -31.10 0.64
CA THR A 364 -18.26 -31.67 1.98
C THR A 364 -19.40 -31.34 2.94
N LEU A 365 -19.93 -30.11 2.88
CA LEU A 365 -21.09 -29.69 3.66
C LEU A 365 -22.37 -30.42 3.21
N LEU A 366 -22.58 -30.59 1.91
CA LEU A 366 -23.73 -31.30 1.35
C LEU A 366 -23.66 -32.81 1.64
N SER A 367 -22.48 -33.42 1.56
CA SER A 367 -22.29 -34.84 1.89
C SER A 367 -22.40 -35.13 3.39
N SER A 368 -21.94 -34.22 4.25
CA SER A 368 -22.16 -34.32 5.70
C SER A 368 -23.63 -34.08 6.08
N LYS A 369 -24.35 -33.18 5.39
CA LYS A 369 -25.80 -33.00 5.56
C LYS A 369 -26.64 -34.16 5.00
N ARG A 370 -26.20 -34.84 3.93
CA ARG A 370 -26.82 -36.10 3.46
C ARG A 370 -26.74 -37.24 4.49
N ARG A 371 -25.77 -37.20 5.40
CA ARG A 371 -25.67 -38.15 6.54
C ARG A 371 -26.57 -37.77 7.73
N ASN A 372 -27.11 -36.56 7.78
CA ASN A 372 -28.09 -36.19 8.79
C ASN A 372 -29.45 -36.78 8.41
N LYS A 373 -29.76 -37.94 8.98
CA LYS A 373 -31.04 -38.64 8.82
C LYS A 373 -32.25 -37.71 9.02
N GLY A 374 -32.15 -36.78 9.97
CA GLY A 374 -33.18 -35.76 10.23
C GLY A 374 -33.37 -34.70 9.13
N PHE A 375 -32.41 -34.52 8.22
CA PHE A 375 -32.53 -33.60 7.07
C PHE A 375 -33.43 -34.21 5.98
N ALA A 376 -33.19 -35.48 5.62
CA ALA A 376 -34.05 -36.20 4.68
C ALA A 376 -35.48 -36.32 5.22
N GLU A 377 -35.62 -36.56 6.52
CA GLU A 377 -36.92 -36.64 7.21
C GLU A 377 -37.67 -35.30 7.18
N LYS A 378 -37.02 -34.18 7.54
CA LYS A 378 -37.65 -32.85 7.50
C LYS A 378 -38.01 -32.41 6.08
N ARG A 379 -37.16 -32.72 5.09
CA ARG A 379 -37.43 -32.47 3.67
C ARG A 379 -38.66 -33.25 3.21
N ASN A 380 -38.73 -34.54 3.51
CA ASN A 380 -39.84 -35.40 3.11
C ASN A 380 -41.14 -34.99 3.82
N VAL A 381 -41.10 -34.65 5.11
CA VAL A 381 -42.26 -34.11 5.85
C VAL A 381 -42.76 -32.79 5.24
N TRP A 382 -41.85 -31.93 4.77
CA TRP A 382 -42.24 -30.69 4.10
C TRP A 382 -42.87 -30.95 2.72
N LEU A 383 -42.26 -31.83 1.92
CA LEU A 383 -42.79 -32.24 0.62
C LEU A 383 -44.18 -32.89 0.75
N GLU A 384 -44.36 -33.79 1.72
CA GLU A 384 -45.65 -34.42 2.03
C GLU A 384 -46.71 -33.39 2.46
N ARG A 385 -46.33 -32.40 3.29
CA ARG A 385 -47.25 -31.32 3.69
C ARG A 385 -47.62 -30.41 2.52
N HIS A 386 -46.69 -30.18 1.60
CA HIS A 386 -46.92 -29.38 0.40
C HIS A 386 -47.86 -30.12 -0.57
N ASP A 387 -47.59 -31.39 -0.85
CA ASP A 387 -48.40 -32.23 -1.73
C ASP A 387 -49.80 -32.48 -1.15
N ALA A 388 -49.92 -32.62 0.17
CA ALA A 388 -51.23 -32.70 0.84
C ALA A 388 -52.03 -31.39 0.72
N LYS A 389 -51.37 -30.24 0.59
CA LYS A 389 -52.02 -28.93 0.49
C LYS A 389 -52.36 -28.54 -0.96
N HIS A 390 -51.66 -29.11 -1.94
CA HIS A 390 -51.74 -28.69 -3.33
C HIS A 390 -52.07 -29.82 -4.33
N GLY A 391 -52.23 -31.06 -3.86
CA GLY A 391 -52.61 -32.24 -4.64
C GLY A 391 -51.40 -33.03 -5.18
N GLU A 392 -51.49 -34.37 -5.15
CA GLU A 392 -50.50 -35.27 -5.74
C GLU A 392 -50.34 -35.00 -7.24
N GLY A 393 -49.11 -34.79 -7.70
CA GLY A 393 -48.82 -34.62 -9.13
C GLY A 393 -49.00 -33.20 -9.67
N ALA A 394 -49.10 -32.17 -8.82
CA ALA A 394 -48.91 -30.79 -9.24
C ALA A 394 -47.46 -30.62 -9.73
N ALA A 395 -47.24 -30.90 -11.03
CA ALA A 395 -45.98 -30.65 -11.70
C ALA A 395 -45.57 -29.20 -11.43
N ILE A 396 -44.49 -29.09 -10.66
CA ILE A 396 -43.94 -27.82 -10.22
C ILE A 396 -43.36 -27.14 -11.45
N GLU A 397 -44.10 -26.21 -12.05
CA GLU A 397 -43.48 -25.18 -12.89
C GLU A 397 -42.43 -24.48 -12.03
N GLY A 398 -41.16 -24.57 -12.45
CA GLY A 398 -39.99 -24.13 -11.69
C GLY A 398 -40.06 -22.69 -11.15
N GLY A 399 -40.97 -21.86 -11.65
CA GLY A 399 -41.23 -20.51 -11.12
C GLY A 399 -41.94 -20.45 -9.76
N ARG A 400 -42.75 -21.45 -9.37
CA ARG A 400 -43.54 -21.41 -8.11
C ARG A 400 -42.75 -21.81 -6.87
N VAL A 401 -41.81 -22.75 -6.97
CA VAL A 401 -40.88 -23.08 -5.86
C VAL A 401 -39.99 -21.89 -5.52
N THR A 402 -39.55 -21.14 -6.53
CA THR A 402 -38.79 -19.89 -6.37
C THR A 402 -39.58 -18.85 -5.58
N ALA A 403 -40.88 -18.72 -5.80
CA ALA A 403 -41.71 -17.75 -5.06
C ALA A 403 -42.00 -18.20 -3.61
N VAL A 404 -42.23 -19.49 -3.37
CA VAL A 404 -42.61 -20.02 -2.06
C VAL A 404 -41.40 -20.14 -1.12
N LEU A 405 -40.23 -20.56 -1.60
CA LEU A 405 -39.01 -20.57 -0.80
C LEU A 405 -38.53 -19.15 -0.49
N TYR A 406 -38.68 -18.23 -1.44
CA TYR A 406 -38.35 -16.82 -1.26
C TYR A 406 -39.27 -16.17 -0.20
N ASP A 407 -40.58 -16.37 -0.27
CA ASP A 407 -41.51 -15.74 0.68
C ASP A 407 -41.45 -16.36 2.09
N HIS A 408 -41.07 -17.65 2.21
CA HIS A 408 -41.01 -18.34 3.50
C HIS A 408 -39.68 -18.12 4.24
N PHE A 409 -38.54 -18.13 3.54
CA PHE A 409 -37.22 -18.07 4.19
C PHE A 409 -36.63 -16.66 4.25
N PHE A 410 -36.87 -15.79 3.26
CA PHE A 410 -36.30 -14.44 3.25
C PHE A 410 -37.09 -13.41 4.07
N LYS A 411 -38.27 -13.77 4.60
CA LYS A 411 -39.02 -12.95 5.57
C LYS A 411 -38.56 -13.16 7.02
N GLN A 412 -37.72 -14.15 7.31
CA GLN A 412 -37.15 -14.32 8.66
C GLN A 412 -35.72 -13.76 8.67
N GLU A 413 -35.49 -12.73 9.49
CA GLU A 413 -34.23 -11.95 9.57
C GLU A 413 -33.07 -12.70 10.24
N GLU A 414 -32.83 -13.96 9.90
CA GLU A 414 -31.66 -14.71 10.37
C GLU A 414 -30.80 -15.15 9.18
N ASP A 415 -29.56 -14.67 9.12
CA ASP A 415 -28.63 -14.94 8.01
C ASP A 415 -28.33 -16.44 7.82
N VAL A 416 -28.39 -17.22 8.90
CA VAL A 416 -28.25 -18.69 8.88
C VAL A 416 -29.35 -19.35 8.02
N MET A 417 -30.56 -18.79 8.01
CA MET A 417 -31.68 -19.30 7.21
C MET A 417 -31.59 -18.90 5.73
N LYS A 418 -30.87 -17.81 5.41
CA LYS A 418 -30.63 -17.36 4.02
C LYS A 418 -29.57 -18.22 3.34
N ASP A 419 -28.47 -18.50 4.02
CA ASP A 419 -27.44 -19.43 3.53
C ASP A 419 -28.00 -20.85 3.40
N PHE A 420 -28.87 -21.26 4.33
CA PHE A 420 -29.64 -22.50 4.25
C PHE A 420 -30.56 -22.55 3.04
N ALA A 421 -31.30 -21.47 2.75
CA ALA A 421 -32.18 -21.38 1.59
C ALA A 421 -31.39 -21.41 0.27
N LEU A 422 -30.26 -20.70 0.19
CA LEU A 422 -29.37 -20.69 -0.98
C LEU A 422 -28.77 -22.08 -1.24
N ALA A 423 -28.29 -22.78 -0.21
CA ALA A 423 -27.76 -24.14 -0.35
C ALA A 423 -28.84 -25.14 -0.78
N THR A 424 -30.05 -25.03 -0.22
CA THR A 424 -31.20 -25.89 -0.59
C THR A 424 -31.66 -25.62 -2.02
N PHE A 425 -31.63 -24.36 -2.44
CA PHE A 425 -31.97 -23.94 -3.81
C PHE A 425 -30.93 -24.44 -4.81
N ALA A 426 -29.64 -24.37 -4.48
CA ALA A 426 -28.57 -24.91 -5.31
C ALA A 426 -28.69 -26.44 -5.52
N ASP A 427 -28.91 -27.21 -4.45
CA ASP A 427 -29.08 -28.68 -4.51
C ASP A 427 -30.32 -29.08 -5.34
N TYR A 428 -31.40 -28.30 -5.24
CA TYR A 428 -32.61 -28.49 -6.04
C TYR A 428 -32.38 -28.21 -7.54
N LEU A 429 -31.65 -27.14 -7.87
CA LEU A 429 -31.33 -26.79 -9.26
C LEU A 429 -30.40 -27.82 -9.92
N VAL A 430 -29.40 -28.31 -9.19
CA VAL A 430 -28.53 -29.40 -9.67
C VAL A 430 -29.34 -30.67 -9.95
N THR A 431 -30.24 -31.05 -9.04
CA THR A 431 -31.13 -32.19 -9.23
C THR A 431 -32.05 -32.01 -10.45
N PHE A 432 -32.49 -30.79 -10.73
CA PHE A 432 -33.32 -30.48 -11.90
C PHE A 432 -32.56 -30.61 -13.23
N ILE A 433 -31.28 -30.21 -13.24
CA ILE A 433 -30.36 -30.38 -14.38
C ILE A 433 -30.08 -31.87 -14.62
N GLU A 434 -29.70 -32.60 -13.56
CA GLU A 434 -29.38 -34.04 -13.66
C GLU A 434 -30.57 -34.89 -14.13
N GLN A 435 -31.80 -34.45 -13.85
CA GLN A 435 -33.04 -35.11 -14.31
C GLN A 435 -33.48 -34.67 -15.71
N GLY A 436 -32.72 -33.79 -16.39
CA GLY A 436 -33.05 -33.26 -17.72
C GLY A 436 -34.33 -32.40 -17.76
N ARG A 437 -34.75 -31.87 -16.60
CA ARG A 437 -36.01 -31.11 -16.48
C ARG A 437 -35.85 -29.63 -16.82
N ALA A 438 -34.63 -29.12 -16.82
CA ALA A 438 -34.26 -27.80 -17.29
C ALA A 438 -32.79 -27.79 -17.70
N SER A 439 -32.46 -27.07 -18.76
CA SER A 439 -31.08 -26.82 -19.16
C SER A 439 -30.40 -25.83 -18.20
N SER A 440 -29.06 -25.90 -18.13
CA SER A 440 -28.25 -24.92 -17.41
C SER A 440 -28.53 -23.48 -17.88
N ALA A 441 -28.79 -23.29 -19.17
CA ALA A 441 -29.14 -22.01 -19.79
C ALA A 441 -30.48 -21.44 -19.27
N GLU A 442 -31.52 -22.28 -19.18
CA GLU A 442 -32.83 -21.87 -18.65
C GLU A 442 -32.74 -21.45 -17.17
N ILE A 443 -31.97 -22.20 -16.37
CA ILE A 443 -31.77 -21.89 -14.96
C ILE A 443 -30.95 -20.61 -14.78
N THR A 444 -29.89 -20.43 -15.59
CA THR A 444 -29.05 -19.24 -15.58
C THR A 444 -29.85 -17.98 -15.92
N SER A 445 -30.69 -18.06 -16.95
CA SER A 445 -31.57 -16.96 -17.37
C SER A 445 -32.59 -16.59 -16.27
N ALA A 446 -33.17 -17.58 -15.60
CA ALA A 446 -34.08 -17.35 -14.48
C ALA A 446 -33.39 -16.70 -13.26
N LEU A 447 -32.15 -17.11 -12.97
CA LEU A 447 -31.32 -16.50 -11.91
C LEU A 447 -30.97 -15.05 -12.24
N GLU A 448 -30.64 -14.75 -13.50
CA GLU A 448 -30.31 -13.40 -13.95
C GLU A 448 -31.50 -12.44 -13.79
N GLN A 449 -32.71 -12.86 -14.19
CA GLN A 449 -33.92 -12.08 -13.92
C GLN A 449 -34.17 -11.84 -12.43
N LYS A 450 -33.79 -12.79 -11.56
CA LYS A 450 -33.95 -12.64 -10.11
C LYS A 450 -32.88 -11.75 -9.47
N ILE A 451 -31.64 -11.80 -9.94
CA ILE A 451 -30.55 -10.92 -9.52
C ILE A 451 -30.96 -9.45 -9.71
N ASP A 452 -31.62 -9.14 -10.82
CA ASP A 452 -32.07 -7.78 -11.13
C ASP A 452 -33.27 -7.31 -10.30
N GLN A 453 -34.01 -8.24 -9.69
CA GLN A 453 -35.15 -7.95 -8.82
C GLN A 453 -34.76 -7.76 -7.34
N VAL A 454 -33.49 -8.04 -6.97
CA VAL A 454 -33.01 -7.98 -5.58
C VAL A 454 -32.27 -6.67 -5.32
N SER A 455 -32.81 -5.87 -4.39
CA SER A 455 -32.23 -4.57 -3.99
C SER A 455 -31.10 -4.69 -2.96
N ALA A 456 -31.04 -5.79 -2.19
CA ALA A 456 -30.00 -6.01 -1.19
C ALA A 456 -28.68 -6.47 -1.84
N LEU A 457 -27.63 -5.65 -1.72
CA LEU A 457 -26.33 -5.85 -2.39
C LEU A 457 -25.70 -7.21 -2.07
N HIS A 458 -25.67 -7.60 -0.79
CA HIS A 458 -25.08 -8.89 -0.37
C HIS A 458 -25.78 -10.10 -1.00
N VAL A 459 -27.13 -10.06 -1.09
CA VAL A 459 -27.92 -11.14 -1.70
C VAL A 459 -27.69 -11.18 -3.21
N ARG A 460 -27.56 -10.01 -3.86
CA ARG A 460 -27.26 -9.90 -5.29
C ARG A 460 -25.89 -10.50 -5.63
N THR A 461 -24.89 -10.30 -4.76
CA THR A 461 -23.56 -10.93 -4.87
C THR A 461 -23.66 -12.45 -4.78
N LYS A 462 -24.35 -12.98 -3.77
CA LYS A 462 -24.52 -14.43 -3.56
C LYS A 462 -25.26 -15.13 -4.71
N LEU A 463 -26.31 -14.50 -5.25
CA LEU A 463 -27.01 -15.03 -6.43
C LEU A 463 -26.13 -15.00 -7.69
N SER A 464 -25.25 -14.00 -7.82
CA SER A 464 -24.29 -13.92 -8.92
C SER A 464 -23.21 -15.02 -8.82
N GLU A 465 -22.77 -15.35 -7.61
CA GLU A 465 -21.87 -16.49 -7.35
C GLU A 465 -22.55 -17.82 -7.71
N LEU A 466 -23.79 -18.03 -7.28
CA LEU A 466 -24.57 -19.23 -7.58
C LEU A 466 -24.79 -19.42 -9.09
N ARG A 467 -25.11 -18.33 -9.80
CA ARG A 467 -25.23 -18.34 -11.26
C ARG A 467 -23.96 -18.85 -11.92
N ARG A 468 -22.79 -18.32 -11.53
CA ARG A 468 -21.50 -18.75 -12.09
C ARG A 468 -21.21 -20.22 -11.83
N ALA A 469 -21.56 -20.72 -10.64
CA ALA A 469 -21.43 -22.13 -10.31
C ALA A 469 -22.31 -23.02 -11.20
N ILE A 470 -23.56 -22.63 -11.47
CA ILE A 470 -24.46 -23.36 -12.36
C ILE A 470 -23.99 -23.34 -13.82
N GLU A 471 -23.49 -22.20 -14.31
CA GLU A 471 -22.90 -22.11 -15.64
C GLU A 471 -21.68 -23.04 -15.78
N PHE A 472 -20.86 -23.15 -14.74
CA PHE A 472 -19.72 -24.07 -14.72
C PHE A 472 -20.19 -25.54 -14.77
N ILE A 473 -21.10 -25.94 -13.89
CA ILE A 473 -21.67 -27.30 -13.85
C ILE A 473 -22.31 -27.66 -15.19
N GLY A 474 -23.07 -26.74 -15.79
CA GLY A 474 -23.68 -26.93 -17.10
C GLY A 474 -22.65 -27.24 -18.19
N ARG A 475 -21.58 -26.45 -18.28
CA ARG A 475 -20.50 -26.69 -19.26
C ARG A 475 -19.82 -28.04 -19.06
N THR A 476 -19.58 -28.44 -17.82
CA THR A 476 -18.97 -29.74 -17.50
C THR A 476 -19.91 -30.90 -17.86
N TYR A 477 -21.21 -30.75 -17.61
CA TYR A 477 -22.20 -31.76 -17.94
C TYR A 477 -22.37 -31.93 -19.46
N ASP A 478 -22.43 -30.83 -20.21
CA ASP A 478 -22.55 -30.84 -21.67
C ASP A 478 -21.31 -31.51 -22.32
N GLN A 479 -20.11 -31.23 -21.80
CA GLN A 479 -18.87 -31.88 -22.26
C GLN A 479 -18.85 -33.40 -22.05
N HIS A 480 -19.54 -33.91 -21.03
CA HIS A 480 -19.62 -35.35 -20.74
C HIS A 480 -20.77 -36.07 -21.44
N GLN A 481 -21.70 -35.36 -22.08
CA GLN A 481 -22.72 -36.00 -22.94
C GLN A 481 -22.24 -36.21 -24.38
N ASP A 482 -21.21 -35.48 -24.79
CA ASP A 482 -20.59 -35.59 -26.12
C ASP A 482 -19.49 -36.67 -26.19
N GLU A 483 -19.13 -37.28 -25.06
CA GLU A 483 -18.24 -38.45 -24.91
C GLU A 483 -19.04 -39.75 -24.72
#